data_AF-A0A954SP55-F1
#
_entry.id   AF-A0A954SP55-F1
#
_cell.length_a   1.000
_cell.length_b   1.000
_cell.length_c   1.000
_cell.angle_alpha   90.00
_cell.angle_beta   90.00
_cell.angle_gamma   90.00
#
_symmetry.space_group_name_H-M   'P 1'
#
loop_
_entity.id
_entity.type
_entity.pdbx_description
1 polymer ?
#
loop_
_entity_poly.entity_id
_entity_poly.type
_entity_poly.pdbx_seq_one_letter_code
_entity_poly.pdbx_strand_id
1 'polypeptide(L)'
;MKGKKSKIDPAHVEETTQQIGRSLWQQRQRRNPSIFEKRWWDDRIMSWAMLDESVKVQMFRFVDVLPMLKSHESVNRHLHEYFEEVRSHLPWAVRIGLDVTEPDTILSRSLAINARANALRMAKRFIAGESVSEVHSAISGLRRQGMAFTLDLLGEAVINEDEAERYQASYLNLLSGLAPLVGDWAENIILDRDDRGPIPRLNASIKLSALVSHFNPHDPTGTATEVKHRLRPILTAARELDAYIHVDMENYAVKDLTIEIFQQILMEPDFRDFHDVGIVIQAYQPEAEQDLVRLRDWAKKRGTPIWIRLVKGAYWDYETVIAAQRGWPVPVYLQKWESDANYERLTEFLLRNADWLRPAFASHNLRSLSHALAWAKILELPKNAFELQMLYGMAGDQAELFAETGHRIRIYTPFGELIPGMAYLVRRLLENTSNDSFLRASLRTGVDLDSLLMNPLEIGKMKPALPPIEHTGFHNEPWTDFSREENRESMLEALDDVRNELGEEYAIVIQNRRIDTKKKLTSRNPSNKKEIVGKVSSAGKSEALQAIDAARSAFREWSITEVNYRAEYLELIAAELRRRKFELSAWEVLECGKPWLEADADVAEAIDFCMYYAQEMRRLDHPR
;
A
#
# COMPACT_ATOMS: atom_id res chain seq x y z
N MET A 1 1.01 33.43 -26.44
CA MET A 1 -0.45 33.67 -26.57
C MET A 1 -1.18 32.79 -25.56
N LYS A 2 -1.74 33.38 -24.50
CA LYS A 2 -2.53 32.65 -23.50
C LYS A 2 -3.94 32.40 -24.07
N GLY A 3 -4.14 31.26 -24.71
CA GLY A 3 -5.46 30.83 -25.20
C GLY A 3 -6.39 30.57 -24.02
N LYS A 4 -7.60 31.15 -24.07
CA LYS A 4 -8.74 30.79 -23.21
C LYS A 4 -8.84 29.26 -23.20
N LYS A 5 -8.70 28.61 -22.03
CA LYS A 5 -9.05 27.18 -21.87
C LYS A 5 -10.52 27.04 -22.22
N SER A 6 -10.82 26.64 -23.46
CA SER A 6 -12.19 26.32 -23.85
C SER A 6 -12.66 25.17 -22.96
N LYS A 7 -13.91 25.25 -22.48
CA LYS A 7 -14.50 24.21 -21.67
C LYS A 7 -14.76 23.03 -22.62
N ILE A 8 -13.88 22.04 -22.59
CA ILE A 8 -14.02 20.81 -23.40
C ILE A 8 -15.28 20.11 -22.95
N ASP A 9 -16.13 19.72 -23.90
CA ASP A 9 -17.38 19.03 -23.65
C ASP A 9 -17.11 17.58 -23.17
N PRO A 10 -17.52 17.20 -21.95
CA PRO A 10 -17.36 15.84 -21.45
C PRO A 10 -18.00 14.77 -22.35
N ALA A 11 -19.09 15.09 -23.04
CA ALA A 11 -19.75 14.15 -23.95
C ALA A 11 -18.86 13.79 -25.15
N HIS A 12 -18.11 14.76 -25.68
CA HIS A 12 -17.17 14.53 -26.77
C HIS A 12 -15.97 13.67 -26.33
N VAL A 13 -15.48 13.88 -25.11
CA VAL A 13 -14.42 13.05 -24.52
C VAL A 13 -14.90 11.60 -24.35
N GLU A 14 -16.12 11.43 -23.83
CA GLU A 14 -16.74 10.11 -23.67
C GLU A 14 -16.87 9.38 -25.02
N GLU A 15 -17.44 10.05 -26.03
CA GLU A 15 -17.60 9.48 -27.37
C GLU A 15 -16.25 9.07 -27.96
N THR A 16 -15.25 9.94 -27.88
CA THR A 16 -13.89 9.64 -28.37
C THR A 16 -13.26 8.47 -27.62
N THR A 17 -13.49 8.38 -26.30
CA THR A 17 -13.02 7.27 -25.47
C THR A 17 -13.62 5.94 -25.92
N GLN A 18 -14.95 5.91 -26.15
CA GLN A 18 -15.66 4.74 -26.66
C GLN A 18 -15.14 4.32 -28.04
N GLN A 19 -14.97 5.27 -28.96
CA GLN A 19 -14.47 5.01 -30.31
C GLN A 19 -13.07 4.37 -30.29
N ILE A 20 -12.15 4.95 -29.51
CA ILE A 20 -10.79 4.42 -29.35
C ILE A 20 -10.83 3.02 -28.71
N GLY A 21 -11.58 2.86 -27.61
CA GLY A 21 -11.68 1.59 -26.90
C GLY A 21 -12.24 0.47 -27.76
N ARG A 22 -13.29 0.72 -28.54
CA ARG A 22 -13.87 -0.25 -29.48
C ARG A 22 -12.89 -0.62 -30.59
N SER A 23 -12.17 0.36 -31.13
CA SER A 23 -11.17 0.12 -32.17
C SER A 23 -10.03 -0.77 -31.67
N LEU A 24 -9.48 -0.45 -30.50
CA LEU A 24 -8.42 -1.25 -29.87
C LEU A 24 -8.92 -2.65 -29.52
N TRP A 25 -10.14 -2.79 -29.00
CA TRP A 25 -10.73 -4.10 -28.69
C TRP A 25 -10.91 -4.97 -29.94
N GLN A 26 -11.37 -4.41 -31.05
CA GLN A 26 -11.51 -5.15 -32.31
C GLN A 26 -10.15 -5.60 -32.87
N GLN A 27 -9.13 -4.74 -32.81
CA GLN A 27 -7.77 -5.09 -33.23
C GLN A 27 -7.18 -6.19 -32.35
N ARG A 28 -7.41 -6.11 -31.03
CA ARG A 28 -7.01 -7.14 -30.06
C ARG A 28 -7.66 -8.48 -30.33
N GLN A 29 -8.99 -8.54 -30.55
CA GLN A 29 -9.69 -9.80 -30.83
C GLN A 29 -9.20 -10.52 -32.08
N ARG A 30 -8.77 -9.77 -33.11
CA ARG A 30 -8.18 -10.36 -34.33
C ARG A 30 -6.84 -11.05 -34.07
N ARG A 31 -6.18 -10.77 -32.95
CA ARG A 31 -4.91 -11.37 -32.53
C ARG A 31 -5.04 -12.58 -31.60
N ASN A 32 -6.27 -13.02 -31.29
CA ASN A 32 -6.46 -14.16 -30.39
C ASN A 32 -5.61 -15.36 -30.84
N PRO A 33 -4.81 -15.97 -29.95
CA PRO A 33 -3.94 -17.08 -30.32
C PRO A 33 -4.75 -18.30 -30.75
N SER A 34 -4.17 -19.05 -31.70
CA SER A 34 -4.65 -20.37 -32.10
C SER A 34 -4.68 -21.33 -30.90
N ILE A 35 -5.64 -22.25 -30.91
CA ILE A 35 -5.96 -23.26 -29.87
C ILE A 35 -4.78 -24.22 -29.56
N PHE A 36 -3.65 -24.09 -30.28
CA PHE A 36 -2.48 -24.95 -30.22
C PHE A 36 -1.26 -24.37 -29.47
N GLU A 37 -1.34 -23.19 -28.84
CA GLU A 37 -0.24 -22.67 -28.02
C GLU A 37 -0.20 -23.28 -26.60
N LYS A 38 1.02 -23.55 -26.08
CA LYS A 38 1.30 -24.01 -24.70
C LYS A 38 0.61 -23.18 -23.59
N ARG A 39 0.16 -21.96 -23.89
CA ARG A 39 -0.63 -21.06 -23.04
C ARG A 39 -1.95 -21.68 -22.54
N TRP A 40 -2.53 -22.59 -23.31
CA TRP A 40 -3.89 -23.13 -23.07
C TRP A 40 -4.05 -23.93 -21.77
N TRP A 41 -3.03 -24.66 -21.32
CA TRP A 41 -3.11 -25.50 -20.12
C TRP A 41 -3.04 -24.68 -18.82
N ASP A 42 -2.12 -23.72 -18.74
CA ASP A 42 -1.95 -22.84 -17.58
C ASP A 42 -3.19 -21.95 -17.39
N ASP A 43 -3.75 -21.43 -18.48
CA ASP A 43 -4.96 -20.62 -18.46
C ASP A 43 -6.20 -21.43 -18.01
N ARG A 44 -6.25 -22.76 -18.24
CA ARG A 44 -7.32 -23.62 -17.73
C ARG A 44 -7.21 -23.93 -16.25
N ILE A 45 -6.01 -24.19 -15.72
CA ILE A 45 -5.80 -24.43 -14.29
C ILE A 45 -6.13 -23.16 -13.50
N MET A 46 -5.66 -22.01 -13.99
CA MET A 46 -6.04 -20.71 -13.44
C MET A 46 -7.54 -20.46 -13.57
N SER A 47 -8.13 -20.59 -14.76
CA SER A 47 -9.57 -20.37 -14.94
C SER A 47 -10.43 -21.29 -14.07
N TRP A 48 -9.99 -22.52 -13.81
CA TRP A 48 -10.72 -23.46 -12.95
C TRP A 48 -10.60 -23.12 -11.46
N ALA A 49 -9.38 -22.84 -10.97
CA ALA A 49 -9.15 -22.38 -9.61
C ALA A 49 -9.93 -21.10 -9.30
N MET A 50 -10.21 -20.34 -10.35
CA MET A 50 -10.93 -19.08 -10.34
C MET A 50 -12.45 -19.18 -10.34
N LEU A 51 -13.00 -20.39 -10.40
CA LEU A 51 -14.43 -20.66 -10.29
C LEU A 51 -14.85 -21.02 -8.86
N ASP A 52 -13.92 -21.42 -7.99
CA ASP A 52 -14.19 -21.80 -6.61
C ASP A 52 -13.28 -21.03 -5.63
N GLU A 53 -13.88 -20.15 -4.82
CA GLU A 53 -13.14 -19.31 -3.88
C GLU A 53 -12.42 -20.12 -2.79
N SER A 54 -12.94 -21.29 -2.38
CA SER A 54 -12.30 -22.11 -1.35
C SER A 54 -11.00 -22.73 -1.87
N VAL A 55 -11.04 -23.27 -3.09
CA VAL A 55 -9.85 -23.82 -3.78
C VAL A 55 -8.82 -22.72 -4.04
N LYS A 56 -9.27 -21.54 -4.48
CA LYS A 56 -8.42 -20.38 -4.75
C LYS A 56 -7.60 -19.98 -3.52
N VAL A 57 -8.26 -19.84 -2.36
CA VAL A 57 -7.59 -19.47 -1.10
C VAL A 57 -6.51 -20.48 -0.73
N GLN A 58 -6.83 -21.77 -0.75
CA GLN A 58 -5.85 -22.81 -0.38
C GLN A 58 -4.70 -22.89 -1.38
N MET A 59 -4.97 -22.73 -2.69
CA MET A 59 -3.90 -22.70 -3.68
C MET A 59 -2.97 -21.51 -3.51
N PHE A 60 -3.50 -20.31 -3.22
CA PHE A 60 -2.65 -19.13 -3.00
C PHE A 60 -1.79 -19.27 -1.76
N ARG A 61 -2.33 -19.80 -0.66
CA ARG A 61 -1.54 -20.09 0.56
C ARG A 61 -0.48 -21.18 0.33
N PHE A 62 -0.81 -22.21 -0.45
CA PHE A 62 0.17 -23.25 -0.80
C PHE A 62 1.31 -22.67 -1.64
N VAL A 63 1.00 -21.85 -2.65
CA VAL A 63 2.00 -21.17 -3.49
C VAL A 63 2.88 -20.24 -2.65
N ASP A 64 2.32 -19.54 -1.68
CA ASP A 64 3.03 -18.64 -0.76
C ASP A 64 4.04 -19.38 0.12
N VAL A 65 3.65 -20.53 0.72
CA VAL A 65 4.55 -21.30 1.60
C VAL A 65 5.56 -22.17 0.84
N LEU A 66 5.28 -22.51 -0.43
CA LEU A 66 6.08 -23.43 -1.24
C LEU A 66 7.61 -23.15 -1.25
N PRO A 67 8.09 -21.89 -1.30
CA PRO A 67 9.53 -21.60 -1.31
C PRO A 67 10.24 -21.99 0.00
N MET A 68 9.50 -22.03 1.11
CA MET A 68 10.00 -22.42 2.42
C MET A 68 10.07 -23.94 2.60
N LEU A 69 9.39 -24.70 1.72
CA LEU A 69 9.40 -26.16 1.77
C LEU A 69 10.70 -26.65 1.14
N LYS A 70 11.64 -27.18 1.94
CA LYS A 70 12.98 -27.61 1.46
C LYS A 70 13.07 -29.08 1.06
N SER A 71 12.13 -29.92 1.47
CA SER A 71 12.09 -31.36 1.15
C SER A 71 10.84 -31.76 0.37
N HIS A 72 10.89 -32.89 -0.34
CA HIS A 72 9.73 -33.46 -1.05
C HIS A 72 8.64 -33.90 -0.06
N GLU A 73 9.03 -34.46 1.08
CA GLU A 73 8.12 -34.84 2.16
C GLU A 73 7.31 -33.65 2.67
N SER A 74 7.98 -32.52 2.94
CA SER A 74 7.29 -31.31 3.40
C SER A 74 6.33 -30.77 2.32
N VAL A 75 6.73 -30.78 1.05
CA VAL A 75 5.84 -30.39 -0.06
C VAL A 75 4.59 -31.26 -0.11
N ASN A 76 4.75 -32.59 -0.03
CA ASN A 76 3.63 -33.52 -0.09
C ASN A 76 2.68 -33.39 1.11
N ARG A 77 3.24 -33.25 2.31
CA ARG A 77 2.45 -33.02 3.53
C ARG A 77 1.60 -31.77 3.39
N HIS A 78 2.19 -30.64 3.00
CA HIS A 78 1.44 -29.39 2.83
C HIS A 78 0.44 -29.47 1.68
N LEU A 79 0.80 -30.12 0.57
CA LEU A 79 -0.14 -30.34 -0.54
C LEU A 79 -1.37 -31.12 -0.05
N HIS A 80 -1.19 -32.14 0.79
CA HIS A 80 -2.30 -32.83 1.42
C HIS A 80 -3.09 -31.92 2.38
N GLU A 81 -2.42 -31.28 3.35
CA GLU A 81 -3.07 -30.41 4.35
C GLU A 81 -3.90 -29.28 3.71
N TYR A 82 -3.38 -28.60 2.69
CA TYR A 82 -4.08 -27.48 2.04
C TYR A 82 -5.27 -27.94 1.18
N PHE A 83 -5.16 -29.10 0.54
CA PHE A 83 -6.13 -29.52 -0.47
C PHE A 83 -7.10 -30.60 -0.01
N GLU A 84 -6.88 -31.24 1.14
CA GLU A 84 -7.81 -32.22 1.72
C GLU A 84 -9.13 -31.56 2.15
N GLU A 85 -9.09 -30.37 2.75
CA GLU A 85 -10.29 -29.62 3.16
C GLU A 85 -11.20 -29.25 1.97
N VAL A 86 -10.61 -29.01 0.80
CA VAL A 86 -11.31 -28.62 -0.44
C VAL A 86 -11.44 -29.78 -1.44
N ARG A 87 -11.15 -31.00 -1.01
CA ARG A 87 -11.00 -32.17 -1.88
C ARG A 87 -12.23 -32.46 -2.76
N SER A 88 -13.43 -32.24 -2.23
CA SER A 88 -14.69 -32.41 -2.98
C SER A 88 -14.82 -31.48 -4.18
N HIS A 89 -14.16 -30.32 -4.13
CA HIS A 89 -14.20 -29.31 -5.19
C HIS A 89 -13.11 -29.54 -6.25
N LEU A 90 -12.07 -30.33 -5.95
CA LEU A 90 -10.94 -30.57 -6.87
C LEU A 90 -11.32 -31.41 -8.10
N PRO A 91 -10.61 -31.25 -9.24
CA PRO A 91 -10.81 -32.10 -10.40
C PRO A 91 -10.43 -33.53 -10.03
N TRP A 92 -11.15 -34.49 -10.59
CA TRP A 92 -10.97 -35.92 -10.28
C TRP A 92 -9.51 -36.39 -10.40
N ALA A 93 -8.75 -35.86 -11.36
CA ALA A 93 -7.34 -36.20 -11.54
C ALA A 93 -6.45 -35.74 -10.35
N VAL A 94 -6.74 -34.59 -9.76
CA VAL A 94 -6.01 -34.06 -8.59
C VAL A 94 -6.40 -34.85 -7.34
N ARG A 95 -7.68 -35.22 -7.20
CA ARG A 95 -8.18 -36.06 -6.10
C ARG A 95 -7.46 -37.40 -6.03
N ILE A 96 -7.25 -38.06 -7.17
CA ILE A 96 -6.49 -39.31 -7.23
C ILE A 96 -5.03 -39.11 -6.79
N GLY A 97 -4.42 -37.97 -7.13
CA GLY A 97 -3.06 -37.64 -6.70
C GLY A 97 -2.92 -37.46 -5.18
N LEU A 98 -3.97 -36.97 -4.51
CA LEU A 98 -4.03 -36.84 -3.03
C LEU A 98 -4.18 -38.19 -2.32
N ASP A 99 -4.76 -39.19 -2.96
CA ASP A 99 -4.94 -40.54 -2.38
C ASP A 99 -3.67 -41.39 -2.37
N VAL A 100 -2.62 -40.97 -3.08
CA VAL A 100 -1.35 -41.71 -3.24
C VAL A 100 -0.25 -41.20 -2.28
N THR A 101 -0.64 -40.53 -1.19
CA THR A 101 0.26 -39.92 -0.21
C THR A 101 0.79 -40.90 0.84
N GLU A 102 1.16 -42.11 0.44
CA GLU A 102 2.06 -42.90 1.29
C GLU A 102 3.45 -42.23 1.28
N PRO A 103 4.00 -41.86 2.45
CA PRO A 103 5.33 -41.26 2.52
C PRO A 103 6.36 -42.26 1.96
N ASP A 104 7.20 -41.78 1.04
CA ASP A 104 8.31 -42.49 0.36
C ASP A 104 8.09 -43.24 -0.97
N THR A 105 6.94 -43.12 -1.64
CA THR A 105 6.81 -43.67 -3.01
C THR A 105 7.48 -42.80 -4.09
N ILE A 106 7.96 -43.41 -5.19
CA ILE A 106 8.50 -42.70 -6.38
C ILE A 106 7.49 -41.69 -6.95
N LEU A 107 6.20 -41.99 -6.84
CA LEU A 107 5.09 -41.13 -7.25
C LEU A 107 4.95 -39.88 -6.38
N SER A 108 5.14 -39.98 -5.06
CA SER A 108 5.07 -38.81 -4.18
C SER A 108 6.23 -37.85 -4.45
N ARG A 109 7.43 -38.36 -4.78
CA ARG A 109 8.57 -37.52 -5.19
C ARG A 109 8.29 -36.80 -6.50
N SER A 110 7.70 -37.48 -7.49
CA SER A 110 7.40 -36.86 -8.78
C SER A 110 6.31 -35.78 -8.68
N LEU A 111 5.31 -35.95 -7.83
CA LEU A 111 4.29 -34.92 -7.55
C LEU A 111 4.90 -33.65 -6.95
N ALA A 112 5.74 -33.77 -5.92
CA ALA A 112 6.42 -32.62 -5.32
C ALA A 112 7.36 -31.90 -6.31
N ILE A 113 8.09 -32.65 -7.15
CA ILE A 113 8.93 -32.08 -8.22
C ILE A 113 8.06 -31.31 -9.22
N ASN A 114 6.94 -31.89 -9.65
CA ASN A 114 6.04 -31.25 -10.61
C ASN A 114 5.38 -29.99 -10.02
N ALA A 115 4.95 -30.02 -8.75
CA ALA A 115 4.38 -28.86 -8.07
C ALA A 115 5.37 -27.69 -8.03
N ARG A 116 6.63 -27.95 -7.62
CA ARG A 116 7.69 -26.95 -7.66
C ARG A 116 7.98 -26.46 -9.08
N ALA A 117 8.14 -27.37 -10.03
CA ALA A 117 8.44 -27.01 -11.40
C ALA A 117 7.34 -26.14 -12.03
N ASN A 118 6.07 -26.40 -11.72
CA ASN A 118 4.94 -25.59 -12.17
C ASN A 118 4.92 -24.21 -11.51
N ALA A 119 5.12 -24.14 -10.19
CA ALA A 119 5.20 -22.88 -9.47
C ALA A 119 6.37 -22.01 -9.97
N LEU A 120 7.56 -22.61 -10.14
CA LEU A 120 8.75 -21.96 -10.71
C LEU A 120 8.49 -21.42 -12.12
N ARG A 121 7.85 -22.24 -12.97
CA ARG A 121 7.49 -21.85 -14.34
C ARG A 121 6.52 -20.67 -14.34
N MET A 122 5.56 -20.68 -13.41
CA MET A 122 4.61 -19.59 -13.25
C MET A 122 5.29 -18.33 -12.73
N ALA A 123 6.19 -18.42 -11.74
CA ALA A 123 6.97 -17.28 -11.25
C ALA A 123 7.81 -16.64 -12.37
N LYS A 124 8.51 -17.45 -13.18
CA LYS A 124 9.30 -16.98 -14.33
C LYS A 124 8.47 -16.28 -15.42
N ARG A 125 7.14 -16.38 -15.40
CA ARG A 125 6.25 -15.59 -16.29
C ARG A 125 6.18 -14.12 -15.86
N PHE A 126 6.35 -13.84 -14.57
CA PHE A 126 6.18 -12.51 -13.98
C PHE A 126 7.51 -11.88 -13.52
N ILE A 127 8.62 -12.59 -13.64
CA ILE A 127 9.95 -12.18 -13.20
C ILE A 127 10.92 -12.31 -14.39
N ALA A 128 11.66 -11.25 -14.70
CA ALA A 128 12.58 -11.20 -15.83
C ALA A 128 13.87 -12.00 -15.65
N GLY A 129 14.22 -12.35 -14.41
CA GLY A 129 15.43 -13.10 -14.08
C GLY A 129 15.99 -12.71 -12.72
N GLU A 130 17.05 -13.40 -12.32
CA GLU A 130 17.73 -13.17 -11.03
C GLU A 130 19.09 -12.48 -11.24
N SER A 131 19.70 -12.64 -12.42
CA SER A 131 21.02 -12.07 -12.76
C SER A 131 20.94 -10.97 -13.81
N VAL A 132 21.95 -10.09 -13.85
CA VAL A 132 22.09 -9.03 -14.87
C VAL A 132 21.98 -9.58 -16.30
N SER A 133 22.54 -10.76 -16.57
CA SER A 133 22.47 -11.42 -17.89
C SER A 133 21.05 -11.85 -18.27
N GLU A 134 20.33 -12.46 -17.33
CA GLU A 134 18.94 -12.87 -17.55
C GLU A 134 18.03 -11.65 -17.73
N VAL A 135 18.20 -10.64 -16.87
CA VAL A 135 17.49 -9.36 -16.97
C VAL A 135 17.75 -8.71 -18.33
N HIS A 136 19.02 -8.63 -18.75
CA HIS A 136 19.40 -8.10 -20.07
C HIS A 136 18.73 -8.86 -21.23
N SER A 137 18.67 -10.19 -21.15
CA SER A 137 17.99 -11.02 -22.16
C SER A 137 16.50 -10.70 -22.25
N ALA A 138 15.83 -10.58 -21.09
CA ALA A 138 14.41 -10.25 -21.01
C ALA A 138 14.11 -8.84 -21.57
N ILE A 139 14.83 -7.81 -21.12
CA ILE A 139 14.62 -6.42 -21.59
C ILE A 139 15.01 -6.25 -23.07
N SER A 140 15.98 -7.00 -23.57
CA SER A 140 16.31 -7.04 -25.00
C SER A 140 15.17 -7.62 -25.82
N GLY A 141 14.46 -8.63 -25.28
CA GLY A 141 13.23 -9.17 -25.86
C GLY A 141 12.13 -8.11 -25.98
N LEU A 142 11.87 -7.38 -24.89
CA LEU A 142 10.89 -6.29 -24.86
C LEU A 142 11.24 -5.18 -25.86
N ARG A 143 12.51 -4.79 -25.94
CA ARG A 143 12.96 -3.76 -26.89
C ARG A 143 12.75 -4.18 -28.34
N ARG A 144 13.02 -5.44 -28.70
CA ARG A 144 12.75 -5.96 -30.05
C ARG A 144 11.28 -5.91 -30.42
N GLN A 145 10.39 -5.96 -29.44
CA GLN A 145 8.95 -5.83 -29.60
C GLN A 145 8.48 -4.35 -29.56
N GLY A 146 9.41 -3.39 -29.54
CA GLY A 146 9.08 -1.97 -29.51
C GLY A 146 8.58 -1.48 -28.15
N MET A 147 9.01 -2.12 -27.06
CA MET A 147 8.60 -1.76 -25.70
C MET A 147 9.81 -1.32 -24.84
N ALA A 148 9.61 -0.30 -24.01
CA ALA A 148 10.55 0.09 -22.96
C ALA A 148 10.33 -0.77 -21.70
N PHE A 149 11.19 -0.63 -20.70
CA PHE A 149 11.07 -1.34 -19.43
C PHE A 149 11.33 -0.42 -18.23
N THR A 150 10.94 -0.85 -17.04
CA THR A 150 11.40 -0.32 -15.74
C THR A 150 11.65 -1.50 -14.81
N LEU A 151 12.83 -1.58 -14.23
CA LEU A 151 13.25 -2.71 -13.40
C LEU A 151 12.86 -2.47 -11.93
N ASP A 152 12.17 -3.43 -11.33
CA ASP A 152 11.85 -3.43 -9.89
C ASP A 152 12.55 -4.60 -9.21
N LEU A 153 13.40 -4.30 -8.23
CA LEU A 153 14.04 -5.33 -7.43
C LEU A 153 13.01 -5.93 -6.46
N LEU A 154 12.73 -7.21 -6.66
CA LEU A 154 11.96 -8.02 -5.74
C LEU A 154 12.80 -8.30 -4.50
N GLY A 155 12.24 -7.95 -3.35
CA GLY A 155 12.83 -8.21 -2.04
C GLY A 155 11.74 -8.45 -1.01
N GLU A 156 12.11 -9.10 0.08
CA GLU A 156 11.30 -9.16 1.29
C GLU A 156 11.28 -7.78 1.97
N ALA A 157 10.47 -7.65 3.03
CA ALA A 157 10.55 -6.47 3.88
C ALA A 157 11.97 -6.39 4.47
N VAL A 158 12.61 -5.23 4.34
CA VAL A 158 13.92 -4.98 4.93
C VAL A 158 13.74 -4.79 6.43
N ILE A 159 14.34 -5.68 7.23
CA ILE A 159 14.18 -5.71 8.69
C ILE A 159 15.47 -5.43 9.45
N ASN A 160 16.59 -5.27 8.76
CA ASN A 160 17.87 -4.84 9.32
C ASN A 160 18.68 -3.99 8.32
N GLU A 161 19.70 -3.31 8.83
CA GLU A 161 20.51 -2.39 8.03
C GLU A 161 21.41 -3.11 7.00
N ASP A 162 21.85 -4.34 7.28
CA ASP A 162 22.61 -5.15 6.32
C ASP A 162 21.77 -5.48 5.07
N GLU A 163 20.47 -5.74 5.24
CA GLU A 163 19.53 -5.92 4.13
C GLU A 163 19.32 -4.63 3.34
N ALA A 164 19.21 -3.48 4.01
CA ALA A 164 19.12 -2.18 3.36
C ALA A 164 20.36 -1.87 2.50
N GLU A 165 21.55 -2.19 3.03
CA GLU A 165 22.81 -2.07 2.29
C GLU A 165 22.87 -3.01 1.08
N ARG A 166 22.46 -4.28 1.24
CA ARG A 166 22.35 -5.22 0.12
C ARG A 166 21.35 -4.77 -0.94
N TYR A 167 20.23 -4.18 -0.54
CA TYR A 167 19.23 -3.64 -1.45
C TYR A 167 19.82 -2.48 -2.27
N GLN A 168 20.47 -1.52 -1.60
CA GLN A 168 21.17 -0.42 -2.27
C GLN A 168 22.25 -0.93 -3.24
N ALA A 169 23.13 -1.82 -2.78
CA ALA A 169 24.19 -2.40 -3.58
C ALA A 169 23.64 -3.14 -4.81
N SER A 170 22.51 -3.82 -4.68
CA SER A 170 21.82 -4.48 -5.80
C SER A 170 21.43 -3.49 -6.89
N TYR A 171 20.88 -2.31 -6.54
CA TYR A 171 20.59 -1.27 -7.54
C TYR A 171 21.85 -0.70 -8.19
N LEU A 172 22.88 -0.39 -7.40
CA LEU A 172 24.13 0.15 -7.95
C LEU A 172 24.80 -0.84 -8.91
N ASN A 173 24.83 -2.13 -8.56
CA ASN A 173 25.34 -3.20 -9.42
C ASN A 173 24.49 -3.39 -10.68
N LEU A 174 23.16 -3.32 -10.55
CA LEU A 174 22.25 -3.40 -11.70
C LEU A 174 22.47 -2.24 -12.67
N LEU A 175 22.51 -1.00 -12.15
CA LEU A 175 22.67 0.19 -12.96
C LEU A 175 24.00 0.18 -13.71
N SER A 176 25.10 -0.04 -13.00
CA SER A 176 26.45 -0.09 -13.59
C SER A 176 26.63 -1.26 -14.56
N GLY A 177 26.02 -2.43 -14.28
CA GLY A 177 26.10 -3.59 -15.15
C GLY A 177 25.28 -3.48 -16.44
N LEU A 178 24.10 -2.84 -16.39
CA LEU A 178 23.20 -2.71 -17.54
C LEU A 178 23.47 -1.47 -18.40
N ALA A 179 23.93 -0.36 -17.82
CA ALA A 179 24.19 0.88 -18.54
C ALA A 179 25.00 0.70 -19.85
N PRO A 180 26.16 0.00 -19.87
CA PRO A 180 26.90 -0.19 -21.12
C PRO A 180 26.11 -1.05 -22.14
N LEU A 181 25.41 -2.08 -21.68
CA LEU A 181 24.66 -3.01 -22.54
C LEU A 181 23.48 -2.31 -23.24
N VAL A 182 22.78 -1.43 -22.54
CA VAL A 182 21.66 -0.67 -23.11
C VAL A 182 22.12 0.57 -23.88
N GLY A 183 23.31 1.09 -23.56
CA GLY A 183 23.97 2.17 -24.30
C GLY A 183 24.31 1.78 -25.74
N ASP A 184 24.70 0.52 -25.96
CA ASP A 184 25.04 -0.03 -27.28
C ASP A 184 23.81 -0.27 -28.20
N TRP A 185 22.59 -0.13 -27.68
CA TRP A 185 21.40 -0.31 -28.51
C TRP A 185 21.27 0.79 -29.57
N ALA A 186 20.83 0.39 -30.78
CA ALA A 186 20.41 1.35 -31.78
C ALA A 186 19.25 2.20 -31.25
N GLU A 187 19.26 3.51 -31.50
CA GLU A 187 18.23 4.43 -31.05
C GLU A 187 16.85 4.01 -31.58
N ASN A 188 15.85 4.00 -30.71
CA ASN A 188 14.44 3.87 -31.07
C ASN A 188 13.72 5.18 -30.77
N ILE A 189 13.32 5.92 -31.81
CA ILE A 189 12.74 7.26 -31.68
C ILE A 189 11.46 7.30 -30.82
N ILE A 190 10.70 6.20 -30.77
CA ILE A 190 9.45 6.12 -30.00
C ILE A 190 9.76 5.91 -28.51
N LEU A 191 10.80 5.13 -28.20
CA LEU A 191 11.13 4.72 -26.83
C LEU A 191 12.11 5.66 -26.13
N ASP A 192 13.10 6.13 -26.89
CA ASP A 192 14.28 6.80 -26.36
C ASP A 192 14.17 8.34 -26.45
N ARG A 193 13.04 8.88 -26.93
CA ARG A 193 12.77 10.32 -27.01
C ARG A 193 11.31 10.68 -26.71
N ASP A 194 11.09 11.90 -26.24
CA ASP A 194 9.77 12.53 -26.18
C ASP A 194 9.73 13.91 -26.88
N ASP A 195 8.69 14.68 -26.58
CA ASP A 195 8.48 16.04 -27.07
C ASP A 195 9.54 17.03 -26.55
N ARG A 196 10.38 16.64 -25.59
CA ARG A 196 11.37 17.49 -24.92
C ARG A 196 12.80 17.07 -25.16
N GLY A 197 13.04 15.82 -25.54
CA GLY A 197 14.38 15.36 -25.88
C GLY A 197 14.59 13.87 -25.68
N PRO A 198 15.85 13.45 -25.51
CA PRO A 198 16.19 12.07 -25.15
C PRO A 198 15.56 11.66 -23.80
N ILE A 199 15.24 10.38 -23.68
CA ILE A 199 14.85 9.73 -22.44
C ILE A 199 15.86 8.60 -22.19
N PRO A 200 16.39 8.46 -20.96
CA PRO A 200 17.20 7.31 -20.57
C PRO A 200 16.60 5.96 -20.96
N ARG A 201 17.43 5.11 -21.57
CA ARG A 201 17.05 3.74 -21.93
C ARG A 201 16.98 2.83 -20.71
N LEU A 202 17.81 3.11 -19.71
CA LEU A 202 17.82 2.40 -18.45
C LEU A 202 16.84 3.06 -17.49
N ASN A 203 15.93 2.27 -16.92
CA ASN A 203 14.95 2.76 -15.97
C ASN A 203 14.75 1.74 -14.86
N ALA A 204 14.78 2.21 -13.61
CA ALA A 204 14.53 1.39 -12.43
C ALA A 204 13.46 2.04 -11.54
N SER A 205 12.60 1.23 -10.94
CA SER A 205 11.64 1.62 -9.91
C SER A 205 12.16 1.17 -8.55
N ILE A 206 12.07 2.01 -7.52
CA ILE A 206 12.60 1.75 -6.18
C ILE A 206 11.53 2.01 -5.12
N LYS A 207 11.49 1.16 -4.09
CA LYS A 207 10.66 1.35 -2.89
C LYS A 207 11.52 1.98 -1.80
N LEU A 208 11.11 3.13 -1.25
CA LEU A 208 11.91 3.82 -0.24
C LEU A 208 11.97 3.05 1.07
N SER A 209 10.92 2.28 1.41
CA SER A 209 10.92 1.44 2.61
C SER A 209 12.02 0.38 2.59
N ALA A 210 12.47 -0.06 1.42
CA ALA A 210 13.54 -1.06 1.29
C ALA A 210 14.95 -0.46 1.43
N LEU A 211 15.06 0.86 1.64
CA LEU A 211 16.34 1.51 1.92
C LEU A 211 16.65 1.63 3.41
N VAL A 212 15.74 1.24 4.31
CA VAL A 212 15.95 1.29 5.76
C VAL A 212 15.16 0.17 6.44
N SER A 213 15.63 -0.33 7.57
CA SER A 213 14.87 -1.33 8.34
C SER A 213 13.65 -0.74 9.07
N HIS A 214 13.69 0.55 9.35
CA HIS A 214 12.68 1.26 10.12
C HIS A 214 12.13 2.45 9.33
N PHE A 215 11.36 2.18 8.28
CA PHE A 215 10.62 3.23 7.56
C PHE A 215 9.41 3.66 8.39
N ASN A 216 9.60 4.62 9.30
CA ASN A 216 8.61 4.95 10.32
C ASN A 216 8.06 6.38 10.15
N PRO A 217 6.77 6.55 9.78
CA PRO A 217 6.18 7.88 9.63
C PRO A 217 6.01 8.64 10.96
N HIS A 218 6.23 8.00 12.10
CA HIS A 218 6.21 8.67 13.42
C HIS A 218 7.51 9.45 13.69
N ASP A 219 8.61 9.08 13.04
CA ASP A 219 9.86 9.84 13.01
C ASP A 219 10.21 10.21 11.55
N PRO A 220 9.50 11.20 10.97
CA PRO A 220 9.72 11.57 9.57
C PRO A 220 11.14 12.13 9.35
N THR A 221 11.72 12.80 10.34
CA THR A 221 13.05 13.43 10.20
C THR A 221 14.17 12.38 10.23
N GLY A 222 14.15 11.47 11.21
CA GLY A 222 15.12 10.37 11.29
C GLY A 222 15.00 9.44 10.09
N THR A 223 13.78 9.02 9.74
CA THR A 223 13.54 8.17 8.57
C THR A 223 14.01 8.83 7.28
N ALA A 224 13.68 10.11 7.06
CA ALA A 224 14.14 10.83 5.87
C ALA A 224 15.66 10.94 5.80
N THR A 225 16.33 11.11 6.93
CA THR A 225 17.80 11.21 6.98
C THR A 225 18.46 9.93 6.49
N GLU A 226 18.04 8.77 7.01
CA GLU A 226 18.58 7.46 6.66
C GLU A 226 18.23 7.05 5.23
N VAL A 227 16.97 7.27 4.80
CA VAL A 227 16.57 6.98 3.42
C VAL A 227 17.34 7.82 2.43
N LYS A 228 17.50 9.14 2.67
CA LYS A 228 18.29 10.01 1.79
C LYS A 228 19.77 9.60 1.78
N HIS A 229 20.33 9.13 2.91
CA HIS A 229 21.70 8.64 2.95
C HIS A 229 21.94 7.54 1.92
N ARG A 230 21.00 6.58 1.78
CA ARG A 230 21.12 5.48 0.81
C ARG A 230 20.57 5.79 -0.58
N LEU A 231 19.61 6.72 -0.71
CA LEU A 231 19.05 7.10 -2.00
C LEU A 231 20.02 7.97 -2.82
N ARG A 232 20.82 8.84 -2.17
CA ARG A 232 21.76 9.73 -2.88
C ARG A 232 22.72 8.99 -3.82
N PRO A 233 23.46 7.94 -3.38
CA PRO A 233 24.34 7.19 -4.28
C PRO A 233 23.61 6.60 -5.49
N ILE A 234 22.36 6.16 -5.33
CA ILE A 234 21.56 5.62 -6.44
C ILE A 234 21.22 6.72 -7.44
N LEU A 235 20.80 7.90 -6.99
CA LEU A 235 20.51 9.03 -7.86
C LEU A 235 21.77 9.58 -8.55
N THR A 236 22.91 9.63 -7.85
CA THR A 236 24.20 10.00 -8.44
C THR A 236 24.60 9.03 -9.54
N ALA A 237 24.56 7.72 -9.26
CA ALA A 237 24.86 6.70 -10.25
C ALA A 237 23.90 6.77 -11.44
N ALA A 238 22.61 7.01 -11.20
CA ALA A 238 21.63 7.15 -12.27
C ALA A 238 21.93 8.34 -13.18
N ARG A 239 22.31 9.48 -12.61
CA ARG A 239 22.72 10.67 -13.37
C ARG A 239 23.98 10.41 -14.22
N GLU A 240 24.98 9.76 -13.64
CA GLU A 240 26.26 9.45 -14.33
C GLU A 240 26.10 8.41 -15.44
N LEU A 241 25.17 7.47 -15.28
CA LEU A 241 24.96 6.35 -16.19
C LEU A 241 23.82 6.57 -17.19
N ASP A 242 23.29 7.80 -17.29
CA ASP A 242 22.12 8.13 -18.12
C ASP A 242 20.95 7.17 -17.87
N ALA A 243 20.55 7.05 -16.60
CA ALA A 243 19.48 6.20 -16.13
C ALA A 243 18.38 7.01 -15.44
N TYR A 244 17.17 6.48 -15.54
CA TYR A 244 15.96 7.03 -14.96
C TYR A 244 15.60 6.30 -13.66
N ILE A 245 15.21 7.03 -12.62
CA ILE A 245 14.74 6.46 -11.34
C ILE A 245 13.27 6.81 -11.08
N HIS A 246 12.45 5.81 -10.79
CA HIS A 246 11.07 5.98 -10.34
C HIS A 246 10.93 5.59 -8.88
N VAL A 247 10.31 6.42 -8.06
CA VAL A 247 9.95 6.06 -6.68
C VAL A 247 8.54 5.49 -6.65
N ASP A 248 8.43 4.23 -6.23
CA ASP A 248 7.13 3.56 -6.05
C ASP A 248 6.41 4.05 -4.80
N MET A 249 5.07 3.93 -4.82
CA MET A 249 4.21 4.29 -3.71
C MET A 249 3.64 3.02 -3.07
N GLU A 250 3.77 2.95 -1.75
CA GLU A 250 3.44 1.77 -0.95
C GLU A 250 2.06 1.92 -0.29
N ASN A 251 1.91 1.50 0.98
CA ASN A 251 0.65 1.64 1.71
C ASN A 251 0.42 3.10 2.16
N TYR A 252 -0.81 3.40 2.58
CA TYR A 252 -1.25 4.76 2.90
C TYR A 252 -0.43 5.42 4.03
N ALA A 253 -0.10 4.66 5.07
CA ALA A 253 0.59 5.18 6.26
C ALA A 253 1.98 5.78 5.95
N VAL A 254 2.61 5.39 4.84
CA VAL A 254 3.93 5.88 4.42
C VAL A 254 3.88 6.86 3.24
N LYS A 255 2.68 7.16 2.71
CA LYS A 255 2.49 7.96 1.50
C LYS A 255 3.08 9.37 1.63
N ASP A 256 2.68 10.09 2.67
CA ASP A 256 3.12 11.48 2.85
C ASP A 256 4.63 11.57 3.10
N LEU A 257 5.19 10.68 3.92
CA LEU A 257 6.64 10.61 4.15
C LEU A 257 7.42 10.28 2.87
N THR A 258 6.89 9.39 2.02
CA THR A 258 7.51 9.06 0.72
C THR A 258 7.55 10.29 -0.19
N ILE A 259 6.45 11.03 -0.29
CA ILE A 259 6.39 12.29 -1.06
C ILE A 259 7.35 13.32 -0.47
N GLU A 260 7.40 13.46 0.85
CA GLU A 260 8.27 14.40 1.54
C GLU A 260 9.75 14.11 1.26
N ILE A 261 10.21 12.86 1.43
CA ILE A 261 11.59 12.45 1.17
C ILE A 261 11.96 12.73 -0.29
N PHE A 262 11.08 12.37 -1.22
CA PHE A 262 11.25 12.62 -2.65
C PHE A 262 11.42 14.13 -2.95
N GLN A 263 10.59 14.96 -2.33
CA GLN A 263 10.65 16.41 -2.50
C GLN A 263 11.92 17.01 -1.89
N GLN A 264 12.32 16.55 -0.70
CA GLN A 264 13.51 17.04 0.00
C GLN A 264 14.79 16.74 -0.79
N ILE A 265 14.99 15.49 -1.23
CA ILE A 265 16.23 15.09 -1.92
C ILE A 265 16.37 15.77 -3.27
N LEU A 266 15.27 15.96 -4.01
CA LEU A 266 15.28 16.62 -5.32
C LEU A 266 15.38 18.16 -5.24
N MET A 267 15.41 18.72 -4.04
CA MET A 267 15.72 20.13 -3.80
C MET A 267 17.19 20.36 -3.43
N GLU A 268 17.96 19.29 -3.17
CA GLU A 268 19.40 19.36 -2.98
C GLU A 268 20.08 19.85 -4.28
N PRO A 269 21.17 20.65 -4.20
CA PRO A 269 21.81 21.26 -5.37
C PRO A 269 22.18 20.25 -6.48
N ASP A 270 22.63 19.06 -6.10
CA ASP A 270 23.11 18.02 -7.03
C ASP A 270 21.99 17.35 -7.82
N PHE A 271 20.73 17.49 -7.39
CA PHE A 271 19.57 16.84 -8.02
C PHE A 271 18.49 17.81 -8.45
N ARG A 272 18.64 19.12 -8.23
CA ARG A 272 17.57 20.11 -8.52
C ARG A 272 17.21 20.19 -10.00
N ASP A 273 18.17 19.98 -10.88
CA ASP A 273 18.04 19.96 -12.34
C ASP A 273 17.83 18.54 -12.91
N PHE A 274 17.85 17.51 -12.07
CA PHE A 274 17.71 16.11 -12.51
C PHE A 274 16.26 15.80 -12.91
N HIS A 275 15.99 15.65 -14.21
CA HIS A 275 14.63 15.54 -14.75
C HIS A 275 14.19 14.09 -15.02
N ASP A 276 15.11 13.13 -15.01
CA ASP A 276 14.88 11.70 -15.23
C ASP A 276 14.52 10.97 -13.94
N VAL A 277 13.55 11.55 -13.23
CA VAL A 277 13.04 11.06 -11.97
C VAL A 277 11.52 11.13 -11.94
N GLY A 278 10.88 10.17 -11.28
CA GLY A 278 9.43 10.14 -11.12
C GLY A 278 8.94 9.55 -9.81
N ILE A 279 7.66 9.74 -9.54
CA ILE A 279 6.97 9.19 -8.37
C ILE A 279 5.60 8.64 -8.76
N VAL A 280 5.16 7.59 -8.06
CA VAL A 280 3.83 6.98 -8.23
C VAL A 280 2.76 7.76 -7.47
N ILE A 281 1.57 7.90 -8.07
CA ILE A 281 0.35 8.40 -7.41
C ILE A 281 -0.79 7.40 -7.62
N GLN A 282 -1.55 7.14 -6.56
CA GLN A 282 -2.54 6.07 -6.50
C GLN A 282 -3.96 6.64 -6.57
N ALA A 283 -4.65 6.46 -7.70
CA ALA A 283 -5.97 7.02 -7.96
C ALA A 283 -7.12 6.45 -7.10
N TYR A 284 -6.91 5.33 -6.40
CA TYR A 284 -7.88 4.79 -5.45
C TYR A 284 -8.00 5.61 -4.15
N GLN A 285 -7.13 6.59 -3.93
CA GLN A 285 -7.17 7.48 -2.76
C GLN A 285 -7.94 8.76 -3.11
N PRO A 286 -8.88 9.20 -2.24
CA PRO A 286 -9.59 10.47 -2.43
C PRO A 286 -8.65 11.68 -2.50
N GLU A 287 -7.54 11.65 -1.77
CA GLU A 287 -6.58 12.75 -1.65
C GLU A 287 -5.65 12.91 -2.87
N ALA A 288 -5.62 11.95 -3.79
CA ALA A 288 -4.62 11.89 -4.86
C ALA A 288 -4.60 13.13 -5.77
N GLU A 289 -5.73 13.83 -5.95
CA GLU A 289 -5.73 15.11 -6.68
C GLU A 289 -4.97 16.20 -5.91
N GLN A 290 -5.22 16.31 -4.62
CA GLN A 290 -4.56 17.31 -3.79
C GLN A 290 -3.05 17.04 -3.76
N ASP A 291 -2.64 15.77 -3.76
CA ASP A 291 -1.23 15.37 -3.90
C ASP A 291 -0.64 15.83 -5.23
N LEU A 292 -1.34 15.65 -6.35
CA LEU A 292 -0.90 16.17 -7.65
C LEU A 292 -0.83 17.69 -7.72
N VAL A 293 -1.77 18.40 -7.07
CA VAL A 293 -1.74 19.86 -6.97
C VAL A 293 -0.50 20.32 -6.20
N ARG A 294 -0.23 19.70 -5.03
CA ARG A 294 0.96 19.98 -4.21
C ARG A 294 2.24 19.69 -4.99
N LEU A 295 2.33 18.54 -5.65
CA LEU A 295 3.48 18.15 -6.47
C LEU A 295 3.71 19.08 -7.67
N ARG A 296 2.66 19.50 -8.37
CA ARG A 296 2.77 20.48 -9.48
C ARG A 296 3.38 21.79 -8.98
N ASP A 297 2.87 22.31 -7.87
CA ASP A 297 3.30 23.61 -7.36
C ASP A 297 4.71 23.53 -6.76
N TRP A 298 5.07 22.39 -6.18
CA TRP A 298 6.45 22.08 -5.79
C TRP A 298 7.38 21.98 -7.02
N ALA A 299 7.00 21.25 -8.07
CA ALA A 299 7.82 21.11 -9.29
C ALA A 299 8.10 22.46 -9.96
N LYS A 300 7.11 23.36 -9.96
CA LYS A 300 7.29 24.77 -10.39
C LYS A 300 8.33 25.52 -9.55
N LYS A 301 8.30 25.35 -8.22
CA LYS A 301 9.28 25.96 -7.32
C LYS A 301 10.68 25.36 -7.50
N ARG A 302 10.75 24.05 -7.75
CA ARG A 302 11.99 23.33 -8.08
C ARG A 302 12.61 23.86 -9.37
N GLY A 303 11.78 24.12 -10.38
CA GLY A 303 12.18 24.61 -11.70
C GLY A 303 12.39 23.51 -12.74
N THR A 304 12.22 22.24 -12.33
CA THR A 304 12.50 21.06 -13.15
C THR A 304 11.32 20.09 -13.05
N PRO A 305 10.75 19.63 -14.18
CA PRO A 305 9.63 18.70 -14.16
C PRO A 305 10.01 17.35 -13.57
N ILE A 306 8.98 16.61 -13.15
CA ILE A 306 9.08 15.21 -12.71
C ILE A 306 8.10 14.37 -13.50
N TRP A 307 8.31 13.06 -13.50
CA TRP A 307 7.33 12.10 -14.00
C TRP A 307 6.35 11.67 -12.93
N ILE A 308 5.10 11.46 -13.32
CA ILE A 308 4.06 10.89 -12.48
C ILE A 308 3.58 9.59 -13.11
N ARG A 309 3.83 8.46 -12.44
CA ARG A 309 3.17 7.19 -12.77
C ARG A 309 1.83 7.14 -12.06
N LEU A 310 0.75 7.33 -12.82
CA LEU A 310 -0.60 7.21 -12.29
C LEU A 310 -1.03 5.74 -12.33
N VAL A 311 -1.21 5.15 -11.15
CA VAL A 311 -1.77 3.80 -10.94
C VAL A 311 -3.14 3.92 -10.29
N LYS A 312 -3.89 2.82 -10.17
CA LYS A 312 -5.07 2.77 -9.29
C LYS A 312 -4.63 2.63 -7.83
N GLY A 313 -3.96 1.54 -7.51
CA GLY A 313 -3.46 1.23 -6.17
C GLY A 313 -3.31 -0.28 -6.01
N ALA A 314 -2.43 -0.72 -5.11
CA ALA A 314 -2.09 -2.14 -4.94
C ALA A 314 -2.40 -2.69 -3.54
N TYR A 315 -2.89 -1.85 -2.62
CA TYR A 315 -3.04 -2.16 -1.19
C TYR A 315 -4.49 -2.09 -0.71
N TRP A 316 -5.50 -2.14 -1.59
CA TRP A 316 -6.90 -1.85 -1.22
C TRP A 316 -7.41 -2.73 -0.06
N ASP A 317 -7.23 -4.05 -0.14
CA ASP A 317 -7.64 -4.97 0.95
C ASP A 317 -6.88 -4.66 2.25
N TYR A 318 -5.59 -4.35 2.16
CA TYR A 318 -4.78 -3.95 3.31
C TYR A 318 -5.31 -2.66 3.96
N GLU A 319 -5.56 -1.61 3.17
CA GLU A 319 -6.02 -0.33 3.72
C GLU A 319 -7.40 -0.45 4.38
N THR A 320 -8.32 -1.20 3.77
CA THR A 320 -9.66 -1.41 4.34
C THR A 320 -9.62 -2.21 5.63
N VAL A 321 -8.80 -3.26 5.70
CA VAL A 321 -8.62 -4.07 6.91
C VAL A 321 -7.95 -3.28 8.02
N ILE A 322 -6.85 -2.57 7.73
CA ILE A 322 -6.12 -1.80 8.73
C ILE A 322 -6.97 -0.64 9.27
N ALA A 323 -7.69 0.08 8.40
CA ALA A 323 -8.58 1.13 8.83
C ALA A 323 -9.69 0.59 9.76
N ALA A 324 -10.33 -0.54 9.39
CA ALA A 324 -11.35 -1.17 10.22
C ALA A 324 -10.79 -1.65 11.57
N GLN A 325 -9.60 -2.26 11.58
CA GLN A 325 -8.95 -2.72 12.82
C GLN A 325 -8.58 -1.56 13.77
N ARG A 326 -8.21 -0.40 13.21
CA ARG A 326 -7.79 0.77 14.00
C ARG A 326 -8.93 1.74 14.31
N GLY A 327 -10.14 1.49 13.80
CA GLY A 327 -11.25 2.44 13.89
C GLY A 327 -11.00 3.74 13.12
N TRP A 328 -10.15 3.70 12.09
CA TRP A 328 -9.80 4.85 11.27
C TRP A 328 -10.73 5.00 10.06
N PRO A 329 -10.86 6.22 9.51
CA PRO A 329 -11.45 6.40 8.19
C PRO A 329 -10.70 5.57 7.15
N VAL A 330 -11.44 4.89 6.28
CA VAL A 330 -10.83 4.13 5.19
C VAL A 330 -10.21 5.11 4.18
N PRO A 331 -8.89 5.04 3.90
CA PRO A 331 -8.19 6.05 3.09
C PRO A 331 -8.36 5.85 1.57
N VAL A 332 -9.15 4.86 1.17
CA VAL A 332 -9.37 4.48 -0.23
C VAL A 332 -10.85 4.45 -0.56
N TYR A 333 -11.19 4.70 -1.83
CA TYR A 333 -12.55 4.50 -2.32
C TYR A 333 -12.97 3.03 -2.14
N LEU A 334 -14.17 2.82 -1.62
CA LEU A 334 -14.68 1.48 -1.34
C LEU A 334 -15.30 0.82 -2.56
N GLN A 335 -15.76 1.60 -3.54
CA GLN A 335 -16.31 1.07 -4.78
C GLN A 335 -15.33 1.28 -5.94
N LYS A 336 -15.08 0.21 -6.71
CA LYS A 336 -14.10 0.21 -7.81
C LYS A 336 -14.40 1.27 -8.88
N TRP A 337 -15.67 1.59 -9.14
CA TRP A 337 -16.02 2.63 -10.12
C TRP A 337 -15.57 4.03 -9.67
N GLU A 338 -15.49 4.30 -8.36
CA GLU A 338 -14.98 5.57 -7.83
C GLU A 338 -13.48 5.70 -8.10
N SER A 339 -12.73 4.62 -7.89
CA SER A 339 -11.30 4.55 -8.25
C SER A 339 -11.08 4.74 -9.75
N ASP A 340 -11.93 4.14 -10.59
CA ASP A 340 -11.87 4.28 -12.05
C ASP A 340 -12.22 5.71 -12.49
N ALA A 341 -13.26 6.32 -11.91
CA ALA A 341 -13.66 7.70 -12.16
C ALA A 341 -12.57 8.69 -11.73
N ASN A 342 -11.96 8.45 -10.56
CA ASN A 342 -10.87 9.28 -10.08
C ASN A 342 -9.62 9.15 -10.96
N TYR A 343 -9.30 7.94 -11.45
CA TYR A 343 -8.21 7.74 -12.41
C TYR A 343 -8.44 8.55 -13.70
N GLU A 344 -9.64 8.52 -14.26
CA GLU A 344 -10.01 9.30 -15.46
C GLU A 344 -9.89 10.82 -15.20
N ARG A 345 -10.32 11.28 -14.03
CA ARG A 345 -10.20 12.68 -13.60
C ARG A 345 -8.75 13.14 -13.42
N LEU A 346 -7.91 12.33 -12.78
CA LEU A 346 -6.49 12.63 -12.60
C LEU A 346 -5.71 12.55 -13.92
N THR A 347 -6.18 11.72 -14.87
CA THR A 347 -5.65 11.67 -16.24
C THR A 347 -5.80 13.02 -16.94
N GLU A 348 -6.99 13.62 -16.88
CA GLU A 348 -7.21 14.98 -17.39
C GLU A 348 -6.26 15.99 -16.72
N PHE A 349 -6.17 15.94 -15.39
CA PHE A 349 -5.31 16.85 -14.63
C PHE A 349 -3.86 16.76 -15.09
N LEU A 350 -3.31 15.56 -15.22
CA LEU A 350 -1.92 15.35 -15.62
C LEU A 350 -1.66 15.83 -17.05
N LEU A 351 -2.52 15.48 -18.01
CA LEU A 351 -2.34 15.93 -19.40
C LEU A 351 -2.37 17.45 -19.54
N ARG A 352 -3.21 18.13 -18.75
CA ARG A 352 -3.26 19.61 -18.70
C ARG A 352 -2.08 20.26 -18.00
N ASN A 353 -1.30 19.51 -17.23
CA ASN A 353 -0.15 19.99 -16.45
C ASN A 353 1.15 19.26 -16.86
N ALA A 354 1.18 18.65 -18.04
CA ALA A 354 2.30 17.85 -18.53
C ALA A 354 3.63 18.61 -18.53
N ASP A 355 3.59 19.95 -18.68
CA ASP A 355 4.73 20.87 -18.54
C ASP A 355 5.56 20.62 -17.27
N TRP A 356 4.90 20.31 -16.16
CA TRP A 356 5.53 20.11 -14.85
C TRP A 356 5.45 18.68 -14.35
N LEU A 357 4.39 17.96 -14.70
CA LEU A 357 4.10 16.60 -14.28
C LEU A 357 3.99 15.68 -15.51
N ARG A 358 5.11 15.12 -15.96
CA ARG A 358 5.19 14.26 -17.16
C ARG A 358 4.39 12.97 -16.93
N PRO A 359 3.30 12.71 -17.66
CA PRO A 359 2.39 11.61 -17.35
C PRO A 359 2.89 10.25 -17.85
N ALA A 360 2.80 9.25 -16.98
CA ALA A 360 2.86 7.84 -17.30
C ALA A 360 1.60 7.13 -16.79
N PHE A 361 0.76 6.64 -17.70
CA PHE A 361 -0.51 6.00 -17.38
C PHE A 361 -0.33 4.48 -17.23
N ALA A 362 -0.25 4.02 -15.99
CA ALA A 362 -0.09 2.61 -15.64
C ALA A 362 -1.46 1.94 -15.38
N SER A 363 -1.92 1.11 -16.31
CA SER A 363 -3.19 0.39 -16.18
C SER A 363 -3.29 -0.77 -17.17
N HIS A 364 -4.01 -1.83 -16.77
CA HIS A 364 -4.45 -2.90 -17.68
C HIS A 364 -5.91 -2.72 -18.14
N ASN A 365 -6.62 -1.72 -17.61
CA ASN A 365 -7.98 -1.43 -18.02
C ASN A 365 -7.96 -0.66 -19.36
N LEU A 366 -8.43 -1.32 -20.42
CA LEU A 366 -8.48 -0.75 -21.77
C LEU A 366 -9.31 0.54 -21.83
N ARG A 367 -10.40 0.64 -21.06
CA ARG A 367 -11.22 1.85 -20.94
C ARG A 367 -10.40 3.02 -20.39
N SER A 368 -9.71 2.82 -19.27
CA SER A 368 -8.89 3.86 -18.64
C SER A 368 -7.79 4.37 -19.59
N LEU A 369 -7.12 3.46 -20.31
CA LEU A 369 -6.10 3.87 -21.29
C LEU A 369 -6.71 4.55 -22.51
N SER A 370 -7.87 4.09 -22.99
CA SER A 370 -8.59 4.75 -24.08
C SER A 370 -9.02 6.17 -23.70
N HIS A 371 -9.34 6.40 -22.42
CA HIS A 371 -9.68 7.73 -21.91
C HIS A 371 -8.47 8.67 -21.94
N ALA A 372 -7.28 8.19 -21.55
CA ALA A 372 -6.04 8.94 -21.67
C ALA A 372 -5.71 9.29 -23.13
N LEU A 373 -5.88 8.33 -24.05
CA LEU A 373 -5.69 8.57 -25.48
C LEU A 373 -6.71 9.58 -26.05
N ALA A 374 -7.97 9.53 -25.59
CA ALA A 374 -9.01 10.47 -26.01
C ALA A 374 -8.68 11.89 -25.57
N TRP A 375 -8.30 12.09 -24.30
CA TRP A 375 -7.85 13.40 -23.83
C TRP A 375 -6.62 13.91 -24.56
N ALA A 376 -5.61 13.06 -24.77
CA ALA A 376 -4.42 13.44 -25.52
C ALA A 376 -4.76 13.89 -26.95
N LYS A 377 -5.68 13.17 -27.62
CA LYS A 377 -6.17 13.54 -28.96
C LYS A 377 -6.91 14.88 -28.96
N ILE A 378 -7.80 15.11 -27.99
CA ILE A 378 -8.60 16.34 -27.89
C ILE A 378 -7.73 17.55 -27.52
N LEU A 379 -6.70 17.35 -26.70
CA LEU A 379 -5.71 18.37 -26.36
C LEU A 379 -4.63 18.55 -27.44
N GLU A 380 -4.71 17.80 -28.55
CA GLU A 380 -3.76 17.81 -29.67
C GLU A 380 -2.31 17.56 -29.21
N LEU A 381 -2.13 16.72 -28.18
CA LEU A 381 -0.81 16.36 -27.66
C LEU A 381 -0.15 15.33 -28.57
N PRO A 382 1.18 15.45 -28.80
CA PRO A 382 1.89 14.45 -29.57
C PRO A 382 1.93 13.13 -28.79
N LYS A 383 1.95 12.00 -29.51
CA LYS A 383 1.90 10.66 -28.91
C LYS A 383 3.02 10.36 -27.91
N ASN A 384 4.14 11.09 -28.01
CA ASN A 384 5.31 10.93 -27.16
C ASN A 384 5.28 11.85 -25.92
N ALA A 385 4.29 12.74 -25.76
CA ALA A 385 4.14 13.62 -24.58
C ALA A 385 3.77 12.89 -23.29
N PHE A 386 3.37 11.62 -23.40
CA PHE A 386 3.04 10.74 -22.28
C PHE A 386 3.52 9.33 -22.59
N GLU A 387 3.48 8.47 -21.58
CA GLU A 387 3.80 7.06 -21.74
C GLU A 387 2.67 6.19 -21.18
N LEU A 388 2.45 5.02 -21.78
CA LEU A 388 1.59 3.98 -21.24
C LEU A 388 2.44 2.97 -20.47
N GLN A 389 1.93 2.38 -19.40
CA GLN A 389 2.68 1.39 -18.64
C GLN A 389 1.83 0.17 -18.24
N MET A 390 2.47 -0.99 -18.25
CA MET A 390 1.84 -2.29 -17.95
C MET A 390 2.81 -3.20 -17.19
N LEU A 391 2.29 -4.25 -16.56
CA LEU A 391 3.10 -5.24 -15.84
C LEU A 391 3.60 -6.34 -16.79
N TYR A 392 4.83 -6.78 -16.55
CA TYR A 392 5.43 -7.93 -17.23
C TYR A 392 4.61 -9.21 -17.02
N GLY A 393 4.42 -10.00 -18.08
CA GLY A 393 3.75 -11.31 -18.02
C GLY A 393 2.21 -11.30 -18.04
N MET A 394 1.57 -10.13 -18.06
CA MET A 394 0.11 -9.99 -17.90
C MET A 394 -0.66 -9.77 -19.21
N ALA A 395 -0.60 -8.56 -19.78
CA ALA A 395 -1.41 -8.18 -20.95
C ALA A 395 -0.52 -7.93 -22.19
N GLY A 396 0.31 -8.93 -22.54
CA GLY A 396 1.31 -8.79 -23.60
C GLY A 396 0.70 -8.43 -24.96
N ASP A 397 -0.46 -8.99 -25.28
CA ASP A 397 -1.20 -8.69 -26.51
C ASP A 397 -1.66 -7.22 -26.58
N GLN A 398 -2.10 -6.65 -25.46
CA GLN A 398 -2.50 -5.25 -25.37
C GLN A 398 -1.27 -4.32 -25.41
N ALA A 399 -0.15 -4.71 -24.78
CA ALA A 399 1.10 -3.95 -24.84
C ALA A 399 1.68 -3.90 -26.25
N GLU A 400 1.72 -5.04 -26.96
CA GLU A 400 2.13 -5.14 -28.37
C GLU A 400 1.24 -4.26 -29.27
N LEU A 401 -0.08 -4.23 -29.02
CA LEU A 401 -1.00 -3.37 -29.75
C LEU A 401 -0.66 -1.88 -29.58
N PHE A 402 -0.30 -1.45 -28.37
CA PHE A 402 0.11 -0.05 -28.14
C PHE A 402 1.44 0.28 -28.81
N ALA A 403 2.42 -0.63 -28.77
CA ALA A 403 3.69 -0.46 -29.46
C ALA A 403 3.48 -0.29 -30.98
N GLU A 404 2.68 -1.18 -31.60
CA GLU A 404 2.40 -1.14 -33.04
C GLU A 404 1.59 0.09 -33.48
N THR A 405 0.74 0.61 -32.59
CA THR A 405 -0.01 1.86 -32.85
C THR A 405 0.83 3.12 -32.60
N GLY A 406 2.13 2.96 -32.32
CA GLY A 406 3.10 4.04 -32.19
C GLY A 406 3.05 4.79 -30.87
N HIS A 407 2.53 4.15 -29.81
CA HIS A 407 2.60 4.69 -28.45
C HIS A 407 3.84 4.16 -27.73
N ARG A 408 4.46 5.01 -26.91
CA ARG A 408 5.50 4.55 -25.98
C ARG A 408 4.85 3.75 -24.87
N ILE A 409 5.20 2.47 -24.78
CA ILE A 409 4.74 1.54 -23.75
C ILE A 409 5.95 1.08 -22.94
N ARG A 410 5.87 1.17 -21.62
CA ARG A 410 6.90 0.68 -20.69
C ARG A 410 6.37 -0.46 -19.85
N ILE A 411 7.13 -1.55 -19.82
CA ILE A 411 6.79 -2.73 -19.05
C ILE A 411 7.49 -2.66 -17.69
N TYR A 412 6.72 -2.71 -16.62
CA TYR A 412 7.23 -2.87 -15.27
C TYR A 412 7.68 -4.32 -15.09
N THR A 413 8.98 -4.48 -14.90
CA THR A 413 9.72 -5.73 -15.09
C THR A 413 10.40 -6.10 -13.79
N PRO A 414 9.74 -6.92 -12.95
CA PRO A 414 10.32 -7.40 -11.70
C PRO A 414 11.53 -8.29 -11.97
N PHE A 415 12.54 -8.21 -11.12
CA PHE A 415 13.72 -9.07 -11.15
C PHE A 415 14.20 -9.34 -9.71
N GLY A 416 14.99 -10.39 -9.52
CA GLY A 416 15.52 -10.77 -8.19
C GLY A 416 15.21 -12.21 -7.85
N GLU A 417 15.54 -12.59 -6.61
CA GLU A 417 15.46 -13.98 -6.16
C GLU A 417 14.05 -14.55 -6.21
N LEU A 418 13.98 -15.87 -6.41
CA LEU A 418 12.73 -16.60 -6.48
C LEU A 418 11.83 -16.45 -5.24
N ILE A 419 12.38 -16.45 -4.02
CA ILE A 419 11.57 -16.43 -2.78
C ILE A 419 10.71 -15.14 -2.73
N PRO A 420 11.30 -13.92 -2.80
CA PRO A 420 10.52 -12.70 -3.00
C PRO A 420 9.58 -12.75 -4.21
N GLY A 421 10.04 -13.38 -5.30
CA GLY A 421 9.26 -13.56 -6.52
C GLY A 421 7.95 -14.33 -6.34
N MET A 422 7.89 -15.23 -5.37
CA MET A 422 6.70 -16.03 -5.10
C MET A 422 5.66 -15.23 -4.31
N ALA A 423 6.08 -14.40 -3.35
CA ALA A 423 5.19 -13.44 -2.69
C ALA A 423 4.61 -12.43 -3.70
N TYR A 424 5.44 -11.96 -4.63
CA TYR A 424 4.99 -11.12 -5.74
C TYR A 424 3.99 -11.84 -6.65
N LEU A 425 4.25 -13.10 -6.99
CA LEU A 425 3.34 -13.93 -7.77
C LEU A 425 1.95 -14.03 -7.11
N VAL A 426 1.88 -14.31 -5.81
CA VAL A 426 0.60 -14.39 -5.08
C VAL A 426 -0.19 -13.09 -5.18
N ARG A 427 0.47 -11.93 -5.02
CA ARG A 427 -0.18 -10.62 -5.20
C ARG A 427 -0.70 -10.41 -6.63
N ARG A 428 0.09 -10.81 -7.63
CA ARG A 428 -0.32 -10.75 -9.04
C ARG A 428 -1.48 -11.67 -9.35
N LEU A 429 -1.53 -12.85 -8.74
CA LEU A 429 -2.69 -13.73 -8.84
C LEU A 429 -3.90 -13.04 -8.22
N LEU A 430 -3.84 -12.54 -6.99
CA LEU A 430 -4.95 -11.83 -6.33
C LEU A 430 -5.51 -10.67 -7.18
N GLU A 431 -4.65 -9.82 -7.75
CA GLU A 431 -5.07 -8.69 -8.59
C GLU A 431 -5.79 -9.14 -9.89
N ASN A 432 -5.26 -10.19 -10.54
CA ASN A 432 -5.85 -10.73 -11.77
C ASN A 432 -7.14 -11.49 -11.52
N THR A 433 -7.40 -11.82 -10.27
CA THR A 433 -8.45 -12.74 -9.87
C THR A 433 -9.55 -12.09 -9.05
N SER A 434 -9.38 -10.83 -8.65
CA SER A 434 -10.47 -10.04 -8.06
C SER A 434 -11.70 -10.03 -8.96
N ASN A 435 -12.90 -10.11 -8.36
CA ASN A 435 -14.18 -10.04 -9.06
C ASN A 435 -14.32 -8.74 -9.88
N ASP A 436 -13.65 -7.68 -9.43
CA ASP A 436 -13.66 -6.35 -10.07
C ASP A 436 -12.53 -6.14 -11.09
N SER A 437 -11.69 -7.16 -11.32
CA SER A 437 -10.56 -7.06 -12.25
C SER A 437 -11.04 -6.98 -13.70
N PHE A 438 -10.61 -5.94 -14.43
CA PHE A 438 -10.91 -5.79 -15.86
C PHE A 438 -10.34 -6.95 -16.69
N LEU A 439 -9.16 -7.45 -16.33
CA LEU A 439 -8.54 -8.58 -17.01
C LEU A 439 -9.40 -9.85 -16.85
N ARG A 440 -9.84 -10.16 -15.62
CA ARG A 440 -10.78 -11.26 -15.37
C ARG A 440 -12.08 -11.10 -16.15
N ALA A 441 -12.66 -9.90 -16.14
CA ALA A 441 -13.87 -9.62 -16.89
C ALA A 441 -13.64 -9.87 -18.38
N SER A 442 -12.54 -9.39 -18.97
CA SER A 442 -12.23 -9.54 -20.41
C SER A 442 -11.97 -10.99 -20.86
N LEU A 443 -11.60 -11.89 -19.94
CA LEU A 443 -11.32 -13.30 -20.23
C LEU A 443 -12.56 -14.20 -20.20
N ARG A 444 -13.70 -13.72 -19.67
CA ARG A 444 -14.95 -14.51 -19.66
C ARG A 444 -15.56 -14.53 -21.07
N THR A 445 -15.96 -15.70 -21.54
CA THR A 445 -16.71 -15.82 -22.79
C THR A 445 -18.07 -15.12 -22.67
N GLY A 446 -18.42 -14.27 -23.64
CA GLY A 446 -19.72 -13.59 -23.70
C GLY A 446 -19.81 -12.23 -22.99
N VAL A 447 -18.69 -11.57 -22.72
CA VAL A 447 -18.69 -10.25 -22.07
C VAL A 447 -19.17 -9.17 -23.03
N ASP A 448 -20.13 -8.37 -22.56
CA ASP A 448 -20.62 -7.20 -23.26
C ASP A 448 -19.56 -6.09 -23.30
N LEU A 449 -19.13 -5.72 -24.50
CA LEU A 449 -18.15 -4.65 -24.72
C LEU A 449 -18.66 -3.30 -24.21
N ASP A 450 -19.98 -3.07 -24.29
CA ASP A 450 -20.59 -1.83 -23.85
C ASP A 450 -20.44 -1.69 -22.33
N SER A 451 -20.60 -2.79 -21.58
CA SER A 451 -20.30 -2.84 -20.15
C SER A 451 -18.81 -2.62 -19.83
N LEU A 452 -17.88 -3.19 -20.60
CA LEU A 452 -16.44 -3.03 -20.34
C LEU A 452 -15.92 -1.60 -20.57
N LEU A 453 -16.50 -0.91 -21.54
CA LEU A 453 -16.13 0.46 -21.91
C LEU A 453 -17.03 1.52 -21.27
N MET A 454 -18.01 1.13 -20.45
CA MET A 454 -18.94 2.05 -19.80
C MET A 454 -18.20 3.11 -18.98
N ASN A 455 -18.68 4.35 -19.05
CA ASN A 455 -18.19 5.44 -18.22
C ASN A 455 -18.34 5.07 -16.73
N PRO A 456 -17.28 5.14 -15.92
CA PRO A 456 -17.33 4.80 -14.50
C PRO A 456 -18.40 5.56 -13.70
N LEU A 457 -18.72 6.80 -14.05
CA LEU A 457 -19.77 7.58 -13.40
C LEU A 457 -21.18 7.05 -13.70
N GLU A 458 -21.40 6.49 -14.91
CA GLU A 458 -22.66 5.82 -15.24
C GLU A 458 -22.79 4.49 -14.48
N ILE A 459 -21.68 3.77 -14.27
CA ILE A 459 -21.65 2.60 -13.37
C ILE A 459 -22.06 3.02 -11.96
N GLY A 460 -21.55 4.15 -11.47
CA GLY A 460 -21.91 4.71 -10.16
C GLY A 460 -23.41 4.99 -10.00
N LYS A 461 -24.08 5.53 -11.03
CA LYS A 461 -25.54 5.74 -11.02
C LYS A 461 -26.34 4.44 -10.92
N MET A 462 -25.79 3.32 -11.37
CA MET A 462 -26.44 2.00 -11.32
C MET A 462 -26.14 1.25 -10.02
N LYS A 463 -25.13 1.68 -9.25
CA LYS A 463 -24.74 1.04 -8.00
C LYS A 463 -25.43 1.73 -6.82
N PRO A 464 -25.99 0.97 -5.86
CA PRO A 464 -26.49 1.56 -4.64
C PRO A 464 -25.32 2.19 -3.87
N ALA A 465 -25.62 3.28 -3.16
CA ALA A 465 -24.71 3.81 -2.15
C ALA A 465 -24.44 2.71 -1.12
N LEU A 466 -23.21 2.65 -0.63
CA LEU A 466 -22.89 1.74 0.47
C LEU A 466 -23.68 2.16 1.70
N PRO A 467 -24.29 1.21 2.43
CA PRO A 467 -24.93 1.53 3.69
C PRO A 467 -23.88 2.14 4.64
N PRO A 468 -24.27 3.08 5.51
CA PRO A 468 -23.38 3.51 6.58
C PRO A 468 -22.97 2.28 7.39
N ILE A 469 -21.70 2.24 7.79
CA ILE A 469 -21.21 1.20 8.67
C ILE A 469 -21.84 1.48 10.05
N GLU A 470 -22.95 0.80 10.34
CA GLU A 470 -23.57 0.86 11.66
C GLU A 470 -22.80 -0.04 12.62
N HIS A 471 -22.25 0.62 13.63
CA HIS A 471 -21.50 0.01 14.70
C HIS A 471 -22.49 -0.38 15.82
N THR A 472 -22.93 -1.64 15.84
CA THR A 472 -23.80 -2.15 16.91
C THR A 472 -22.96 -2.77 18.03
N GLY A 473 -23.02 -2.17 19.22
CA GLY A 473 -22.39 -2.72 20.43
C GLY A 473 -21.11 -1.98 20.84
N PHE A 474 -20.18 -2.71 21.45
CA PHE A 474 -18.90 -2.17 21.90
C PHE A 474 -17.95 -1.98 20.72
N HIS A 475 -17.25 -0.85 20.70
CA HIS A 475 -16.20 -0.55 19.75
C HIS A 475 -15.01 0.03 20.51
N ASN A 476 -13.82 -0.43 20.13
CA ASN A 476 -12.58 0.07 20.68
C ASN A 476 -12.35 1.53 20.30
N GLU A 477 -11.75 2.27 21.21
CA GLU A 477 -11.30 3.64 21.02
C GLU A 477 -10.22 3.67 19.93
N PRO A 478 -10.39 4.48 18.87
CA PRO A 478 -9.39 4.59 17.82
C PRO A 478 -8.05 5.08 18.38
N TRP A 479 -6.97 4.43 17.94
CA TRP A 479 -5.62 4.90 18.21
C TRP A 479 -5.34 6.17 17.42
N THR A 480 -4.43 7.00 17.90
CA THR A 480 -4.00 8.19 17.19
C THR A 480 -3.10 7.82 16.01
N ASP A 481 -3.43 8.33 14.82
CA ASP A 481 -2.62 8.11 13.62
C ASP A 481 -1.44 9.10 13.56
N PHE A 482 -0.30 8.71 14.13
CA PHE A 482 0.92 9.52 14.10
C PHE A 482 1.60 9.59 12.73
N SER A 483 1.08 8.92 11.69
CA SER A 483 1.53 9.20 10.32
C SER A 483 1.10 10.59 9.84
N ARG A 484 0.05 11.15 10.45
CA ARG A 484 -0.46 12.49 10.17
C ARG A 484 0.28 13.54 11.00
N GLU A 485 0.73 14.61 10.32
CA GLU A 485 1.51 15.69 10.93
C GLU A 485 0.78 16.38 12.09
N GLU A 486 -0.50 16.70 11.91
CA GLU A 486 -1.35 17.35 12.93
C GLU A 486 -1.37 16.59 14.28
N ASN A 487 -1.34 15.26 14.23
CA ASN A 487 -1.34 14.41 15.43
C ASN A 487 0.02 14.41 16.12
N ARG A 488 1.12 14.45 15.35
CA ARG A 488 2.48 14.59 15.90
C ARG A 488 2.67 15.95 16.55
N GLU A 489 2.19 17.02 15.92
CA GLU A 489 2.20 18.37 16.49
C GLU A 489 1.42 18.43 17.80
N SER A 490 0.19 17.89 17.83
CA SER A 490 -0.63 17.83 19.05
C SER A 490 0.04 17.09 20.21
N MET A 491 0.76 16.01 19.91
CA MET A 491 1.51 15.26 20.92
C MET A 491 2.75 16.01 21.43
N LEU A 492 3.46 16.70 20.53
CA LEU A 492 4.59 17.56 20.91
C LEU A 492 4.14 18.71 21.81
N GLU A 493 3.03 19.38 21.46
CA GLU A 493 2.41 20.43 22.27
C GLU A 493 2.03 19.89 23.65
N ALA A 494 1.36 18.73 23.72
CA ALA A 494 0.98 18.11 24.99
C ALA A 494 2.20 17.74 25.86
N LEU A 495 3.30 17.26 25.26
CA LEU A 495 4.55 16.99 25.98
C LEU A 495 5.16 18.25 26.57
N ASP A 496 5.11 19.37 25.84
CA ASP A 496 5.63 20.65 26.32
C ASP A 496 4.74 21.26 27.41
N ASP A 497 3.42 21.16 27.27
CA ASP A 497 2.46 21.59 28.30
C ASP A 497 2.66 20.79 29.59
N VAL A 498 2.70 19.46 29.53
CA VAL A 498 2.93 18.60 30.70
C VAL A 498 4.29 18.88 31.35
N ARG A 499 5.34 19.17 30.55
CA ARG A 499 6.65 19.55 31.09
C ARG A 499 6.58 20.79 31.99
N ASN A 500 5.69 21.72 31.71
CA ASN A 500 5.49 22.92 32.53
C ASN A 500 4.78 22.64 33.86
N GLU A 501 4.15 21.48 34.00
CA GLU A 501 3.45 21.02 35.21
C GLU A 501 4.28 20.04 36.06
N LEU A 502 5.53 19.75 35.67
CA LEU A 502 6.37 18.82 36.40
C LEU A 502 6.87 19.39 37.73
N GLY A 503 7.09 18.50 38.69
CA GLY A 503 7.66 18.81 40.00
C GLY A 503 6.64 19.21 41.06
N GLU A 504 5.35 19.28 40.68
CA GLU A 504 4.23 19.56 41.57
C GLU A 504 4.07 18.53 42.69
N GLU A 505 3.39 18.95 43.76
CA GLU A 505 3.07 18.09 44.90
C GLU A 505 1.62 17.59 44.85
N TYR A 506 1.46 16.27 44.92
CA TYR A 506 0.17 15.60 44.82
C TYR A 506 -0.26 15.05 46.19
N ALA A 507 -1.43 15.49 46.65
CA ALA A 507 -2.05 14.99 47.88
C ALA A 507 -2.82 13.68 47.63
N ILE A 508 -2.96 12.83 48.64
CA ILE A 508 -3.95 11.73 48.56
C ILE A 508 -5.35 12.32 48.71
N VAL A 509 -6.36 11.68 48.11
CA VAL A 509 -7.76 12.11 48.20
C VAL A 509 -8.59 11.04 48.88
N ILE A 510 -9.21 11.37 50.01
CA ILE A 510 -10.12 10.49 50.76
C ILE A 510 -11.39 11.29 51.07
N GLN A 511 -12.57 10.77 50.70
CA GLN A 511 -13.86 11.48 50.86
C GLN A 511 -13.83 12.91 50.28
N ASN A 512 -13.28 13.07 49.08
CA ASN A 512 -13.10 14.37 48.41
C ASN A 512 -12.27 15.39 49.19
N ARG A 513 -11.51 14.96 50.20
CA ARG A 513 -10.56 15.81 50.94
C ARG A 513 -9.14 15.48 50.53
N ARG A 514 -8.37 16.51 50.18
CA ARG A 514 -6.93 16.42 49.93
C ARG A 514 -6.20 16.31 51.27
N ILE A 515 -5.42 15.25 51.44
CA ILE A 515 -4.62 14.99 52.64
C ILE A 515 -3.15 15.03 52.23
N ASP A 516 -2.41 15.94 52.83
CA ASP A 516 -0.97 16.04 52.68
C ASP A 516 -0.28 15.23 53.79
N THR A 517 0.61 14.33 53.41
CA THR A 517 1.35 13.48 54.36
C THR A 517 2.81 13.89 54.44
N LYS A 518 3.43 13.76 55.62
CA LYS A 518 4.84 14.12 55.81
C LYS A 518 5.79 13.31 54.93
N LYS A 519 5.46 12.06 54.63
CA LYS A 519 6.27 11.19 53.78
C LYS A 519 5.83 11.35 52.33
N LYS A 520 6.76 11.71 51.45
CA LYS A 520 6.51 11.84 50.00
C LYS A 520 7.23 10.73 49.23
N LEU A 521 6.64 10.28 48.13
CA LEU A 521 7.27 9.49 47.08
C LEU A 521 7.65 10.45 45.95
N THR A 522 8.88 10.37 45.47
CA THR A 522 9.34 11.18 44.33
C THR A 522 9.28 10.36 43.06
N SER A 523 8.39 10.74 42.15
CA SER A 523 8.35 10.19 40.79
C SER A 523 9.38 10.90 39.92
N ARG A 524 10.13 10.15 39.12
CA ARG A 524 11.23 10.66 38.29
C ARG A 524 11.09 10.11 36.90
N ASN A 525 11.38 10.94 35.91
CA ASN A 525 11.37 10.49 34.52
C ASN A 525 12.42 9.38 34.33
N PRO A 526 12.04 8.17 33.88
CA PRO A 526 12.98 7.06 33.71
C PRO A 526 14.01 7.33 32.60
N SER A 527 13.64 8.10 31.58
CA SER A 527 14.48 8.49 30.45
C SER A 527 15.42 9.66 30.80
N ASN A 528 15.07 10.47 31.80
CA ASN A 528 15.92 11.52 32.35
C ASN A 528 15.77 11.64 33.87
N LYS A 529 16.54 10.85 34.63
CA LYS A 529 16.40 10.72 36.10
C LYS A 529 16.62 12.02 36.90
N LYS A 530 17.16 13.07 36.26
CA LYS A 530 17.30 14.39 36.87
C LYS A 530 15.97 15.15 36.92
N GLU A 531 15.06 14.85 36.01
CA GLU A 531 13.73 15.44 35.94
C GLU A 531 12.80 14.78 36.97
N ILE A 532 12.23 15.59 37.84
CA ILE A 532 11.24 15.15 38.84
C ILE A 532 9.87 15.39 38.23
N VAL A 533 9.12 14.31 38.03
CA VAL A 533 7.77 14.39 37.46
C VAL A 533 6.80 14.95 38.49
N GLY A 534 6.89 14.45 39.73
CA GLY A 534 6.05 14.93 40.82
C GLY A 534 6.45 14.33 42.16
N LYS A 535 5.94 14.92 43.25
CA LYS A 535 6.06 14.38 44.60
C LYS A 535 4.69 14.01 45.15
N VAL A 536 4.43 12.73 45.34
CA VAL A 536 3.14 12.21 45.77
C VAL A 536 3.15 11.92 47.26
N SER A 537 2.09 12.32 47.97
CA SER A 537 1.90 12.01 49.38
C SER A 537 1.79 10.50 49.58
N SER A 538 2.63 9.94 50.46
CA SER A 538 2.67 8.50 50.76
C SER A 538 1.67 8.20 51.87
N ALA A 539 0.64 7.40 51.56
CA ALA A 539 -0.34 6.95 52.55
C ALA A 539 0.30 5.97 53.55
N GLY A 540 0.11 6.22 54.84
CA GLY A 540 0.47 5.29 55.91
C GLY A 540 -0.70 4.37 56.26
N LYS A 541 -0.51 3.56 57.31
CA LYS A 541 -1.56 2.66 57.82
C LYS A 541 -2.83 3.42 58.23
N SER A 542 -2.69 4.61 58.82
CA SER A 542 -3.84 5.39 59.29
C SER A 542 -4.68 5.88 58.12
N GLU A 543 -4.07 6.48 57.11
CA GLU A 543 -4.75 6.99 55.92
C GLU A 543 -5.41 5.84 55.14
N ALA A 544 -4.75 4.68 55.04
CA ALA A 544 -5.34 3.50 54.40
C ALA A 544 -6.59 2.98 55.13
N LEU A 545 -6.58 2.95 56.48
CA LEU A 545 -7.76 2.59 57.26
C LEU A 545 -8.91 3.60 57.07
N GLN A 546 -8.59 4.90 57.04
CA GLN A 546 -9.59 5.95 56.75
C GLN A 546 -10.22 5.77 55.37
N ALA A 547 -9.44 5.42 54.34
CA ALA A 547 -9.95 5.13 53.00
C ALA A 547 -10.89 3.91 52.97
N ILE A 548 -10.55 2.83 53.69
CA ILE A 548 -11.38 1.63 53.78
C ILE A 548 -12.72 1.93 54.48
N ASP A 549 -12.69 2.65 55.60
CA ASP A 549 -13.90 3.00 56.34
C ASP A 549 -14.79 3.97 55.54
N ALA A 550 -14.17 4.90 54.80
CA ALA A 550 -14.88 5.76 53.86
C ALA A 550 -15.58 4.95 52.75
N ALA A 551 -14.86 4.01 52.12
CA ALA A 551 -15.42 3.16 51.06
C ALA A 551 -16.57 2.29 51.57
N ARG A 552 -16.44 1.69 52.77
CA ARG A 552 -17.52 0.90 53.40
C ARG A 552 -18.76 1.73 53.70
N SER A 553 -18.58 2.99 54.10
CA SER A 553 -19.68 3.91 54.37
C SER A 553 -20.41 4.27 53.07
N ALA A 554 -19.67 4.63 52.02
CA ALA A 554 -20.22 4.97 50.70
C ALA A 554 -20.87 3.78 49.99
N PHE A 555 -20.39 2.56 50.21
CA PHE A 555 -20.92 1.35 49.58
C PHE A 555 -22.42 1.12 49.85
N ARG A 556 -22.91 1.54 51.03
CA ARG A 556 -24.34 1.40 51.39
C ARG A 556 -25.26 2.12 50.41
N GLU A 557 -24.82 3.27 49.89
CA GLU A 557 -25.55 4.04 48.89
C GLU A 557 -25.19 3.59 47.47
N TRP A 558 -23.89 3.42 47.19
CA TRP A 558 -23.41 3.03 45.85
C TRP A 558 -23.95 1.68 45.35
N SER A 559 -24.09 0.71 46.25
CA SER A 559 -24.58 -0.64 45.90
C SER A 559 -26.03 -0.65 45.42
N ILE A 560 -26.85 0.32 45.88
CA ILE A 560 -28.26 0.46 45.50
C ILE A 560 -28.50 1.51 44.42
N THR A 561 -27.46 2.25 43.99
CA THR A 561 -27.54 3.14 42.82
C THR A 561 -27.98 2.34 41.58
N GLU A 562 -28.92 2.86 40.80
CA GLU A 562 -29.39 2.18 39.60
C GLU A 562 -28.25 1.93 38.61
N VAL A 563 -28.30 0.79 37.91
CA VAL A 563 -27.25 0.38 36.98
C VAL A 563 -26.95 1.44 35.94
N ASN A 564 -27.98 2.09 35.38
CA ASN A 564 -27.80 3.09 34.34
C ASN A 564 -26.97 4.28 34.82
N TYR A 565 -27.16 4.76 36.05
CA TYR A 565 -26.34 5.85 36.59
C TYR A 565 -24.90 5.40 36.82
N ARG A 566 -24.68 4.16 37.31
CA ARG A 566 -23.31 3.63 37.49
C ARG A 566 -22.58 3.50 36.15
N ALA A 567 -23.28 3.03 35.12
CA ALA A 567 -22.74 2.94 33.76
C ALA A 567 -22.47 4.35 33.17
N GLU A 568 -23.37 5.32 33.40
CA GLU A 568 -23.19 6.70 32.95
C GLU A 568 -21.94 7.35 33.55
N TYR A 569 -21.61 7.08 34.82
CA TYR A 569 -20.35 7.55 35.41
C TYR A 569 -19.10 7.05 34.65
N LEU A 570 -19.10 5.79 34.22
CA LEU A 570 -17.98 5.26 33.41
C LEU A 570 -17.93 5.93 32.03
N GLU A 571 -19.07 6.19 31.40
CA GLU A 571 -19.13 6.89 30.12
C GLU A 571 -18.65 8.35 30.24
N LEU A 572 -18.97 9.03 31.33
CA LEU A 572 -18.47 10.37 31.63
C LEU A 572 -16.95 10.37 31.87
N ILE A 573 -16.42 9.36 32.57
CA ILE A 573 -14.97 9.18 32.73
C ILE A 573 -14.32 8.95 31.36
N ALA A 574 -14.87 8.06 30.54
CA ALA A 574 -14.39 7.78 29.19
C ALA A 574 -14.37 9.04 28.31
N ALA A 575 -15.42 9.87 28.39
CA ALA A 575 -15.49 11.14 27.67
C ALA A 575 -14.38 12.11 28.10
N GLU A 576 -14.08 12.19 29.40
CA GLU A 576 -13.02 13.06 29.92
C GLU A 576 -11.62 12.54 29.56
N LEU A 577 -11.40 11.22 29.62
CA LEU A 577 -10.16 10.58 29.15
C LEU A 577 -9.93 10.87 27.66
N ARG A 578 -10.97 10.72 26.83
CA ARG A 578 -10.90 11.01 25.39
C ARG A 578 -10.56 12.47 25.10
N ARG A 579 -11.17 13.40 25.85
CA ARG A 579 -10.89 14.85 25.73
C ARG A 579 -9.43 15.19 26.04
N ARG A 580 -8.81 14.45 26.96
CA ARG A 580 -7.44 14.69 27.46
C ARG A 580 -6.43 13.66 26.93
N LYS A 581 -6.76 12.95 25.85
CA LYS A 581 -5.97 11.78 25.40
C LYS A 581 -4.48 12.10 25.23
N PHE A 582 -4.13 13.14 24.47
CA PHE A 582 -2.74 13.56 24.28
C PHE A 582 -2.04 13.99 25.57
N GLU A 583 -2.74 14.73 26.45
CA GLU A 583 -2.20 15.15 27.74
C GLU A 583 -1.87 13.95 28.63
N LEU A 584 -2.80 12.99 28.74
CA LEU A 584 -2.60 11.77 29.52
C LEU A 584 -1.48 10.90 28.94
N SER A 585 -1.43 10.75 27.61
CA SER A 585 -0.33 10.05 26.96
C SER A 585 1.02 10.75 27.20
N ALA A 586 1.07 12.08 27.21
CA ALA A 586 2.28 12.83 27.54
C ALA A 586 2.75 12.59 28.98
N TRP A 587 1.83 12.50 29.95
CA TRP A 587 2.15 12.09 31.32
C TRP A 587 2.78 10.68 31.35
N GLU A 588 2.21 9.71 30.63
CA GLU A 588 2.77 8.36 30.58
C GLU A 588 4.15 8.28 29.89
N VAL A 589 4.38 9.11 28.88
CA VAL A 589 5.70 9.23 28.24
C VAL A 589 6.73 9.73 29.26
N LEU A 590 6.42 10.78 30.02
CA LEU A 590 7.38 11.40 30.94
C LEU A 590 7.51 10.65 32.27
N GLU A 591 6.42 10.10 32.82
CA GLU A 591 6.41 9.40 34.09
C GLU A 591 6.81 7.93 33.97
N CYS A 592 6.30 7.23 32.96
CA CYS A 592 6.50 5.79 32.78
C CYS A 592 7.52 5.45 31.68
N GLY A 593 7.96 6.42 30.88
CA GLY A 593 8.91 6.19 29.80
C GLY A 593 8.31 5.45 28.61
N LYS A 594 6.98 5.47 28.45
CA LYS A 594 6.32 4.82 27.32
C LYS A 594 6.63 5.55 26.01
N PRO A 595 6.87 4.84 24.90
CA PRO A 595 6.79 5.43 23.56
C PRO A 595 5.40 5.99 23.27
N TRP A 596 5.28 6.92 22.32
CA TRP A 596 4.01 7.62 22.05
C TRP A 596 2.86 6.68 21.71
N LEU A 597 3.12 5.65 20.89
CA LEU A 597 2.09 4.66 20.53
C LEU A 597 1.60 3.88 21.74
N GLU A 598 2.50 3.46 22.62
CA GLU A 598 2.16 2.68 23.81
C GLU A 598 1.37 3.54 24.81
N ALA A 599 1.73 4.82 24.94
CA ALA A 599 1.01 5.78 25.78
C ALA A 599 -0.36 6.14 25.21
N ASP A 600 -0.51 6.26 23.90
CA ASP A 600 -1.81 6.49 23.26
C ASP A 600 -2.72 5.26 23.38
N ALA A 601 -2.15 4.07 23.19
CA ALA A 601 -2.85 2.80 23.29
C ALA A 601 -3.33 2.52 24.73
N ASP A 602 -2.55 2.88 25.75
CA ASP A 602 -2.96 2.69 27.16
C ASP A 602 -4.15 3.57 27.54
N VAL A 603 -4.14 4.84 27.11
CA VAL A 603 -5.27 5.74 27.35
C VAL A 603 -6.51 5.27 26.56
N ALA A 604 -6.32 4.76 25.34
CA ALA A 604 -7.39 4.12 24.57
C ALA A 604 -7.94 2.87 25.29
N GLU A 605 -7.09 2.03 25.86
CA GLU A 605 -7.49 0.85 26.63
C GLU A 605 -8.25 1.23 27.91
N ALA A 606 -7.85 2.31 28.59
CA ALA A 606 -8.58 2.84 29.74
C ALA A 606 -10.00 3.32 29.37
N ILE A 607 -10.14 3.97 28.20
CA ILE A 607 -11.43 4.37 27.64
C ILE A 607 -12.27 3.13 27.31
N ASP A 608 -11.65 2.12 26.69
CA ASP A 608 -12.29 0.85 26.33
C ASP A 608 -12.84 0.13 27.55
N PHE A 609 -12.08 0.02 28.64
CA PHE A 609 -12.59 -0.57 29.87
C PHE A 609 -13.81 0.17 30.41
N CYS A 610 -13.79 1.51 30.40
CA CYS A 610 -14.93 2.29 30.85
C CYS A 610 -16.19 2.00 30.00
N MET A 611 -16.06 2.05 28.68
CA MET A 611 -17.18 1.83 27.75
C MET A 611 -17.67 0.38 27.76
N TYR A 612 -16.75 -0.58 27.76
CA TYR A 612 -17.07 -2.01 27.77
C TYR A 612 -17.79 -2.39 29.06
N TYR A 613 -17.27 -1.99 30.23
CA TYR A 613 -17.90 -2.33 31.51
C TYR A 613 -19.23 -1.60 31.72
N ALA A 614 -19.39 -0.38 31.20
CA ALA A 614 -20.69 0.29 31.19
C ALA A 614 -21.74 -0.51 30.41
N GLN A 615 -21.40 -0.96 29.20
CA GLN A 615 -22.29 -1.77 28.37
C GLN A 615 -22.57 -3.14 29.00
N GLU A 616 -21.55 -3.82 29.52
CA GLU A 616 -21.70 -5.14 30.16
C GLU A 616 -22.54 -5.06 31.44
N MET A 617 -22.40 -4.01 32.25
CA MET A 617 -23.24 -3.84 33.44
C MET A 617 -24.71 -3.67 33.06
N ARG A 618 -25.02 -2.91 32.00
CA ARG A 618 -26.40 -2.81 31.48
C ARG A 618 -26.91 -4.15 30.93
N ARG A 619 -26.06 -4.90 30.23
CA ARG A 619 -26.39 -6.24 29.72
C ARG A 619 -26.71 -7.22 30.85
N LEU A 620 -26.02 -7.11 31.99
CA LEU A 620 -26.20 -7.98 33.16
C LEU A 620 -27.36 -7.56 34.07
N ASP A 621 -27.86 -6.33 33.96
CA ASP A 621 -29.00 -5.83 34.75
C ASP A 621 -30.32 -6.50 34.37
N HIS A 622 -30.42 -6.96 33.12
CA HIS A 622 -31.53 -7.77 32.65
C HIS A 622 -31.15 -9.26 32.73
N PRO A 623 -31.63 -10.02 33.74
CA PRO A 623 -31.38 -11.45 33.78
C PRO A 623 -31.94 -12.12 32.52
N ARG A 624 -31.12 -12.96 31.89
CA ARG A 624 -31.51 -13.76 30.72
C ARG A 624 -32.54 -14.82 31.06
#